data_AF-A0A7W1UXI2-F1
#
_entry.id   AF-A0A7W1UXI2-F1
#
_cell.length_a   1.000
_cell.length_b   1.000
_cell.length_c   1.000
_cell.angle_alpha   90.00
_cell.angle_beta   90.00
_cell.angle_gamma   90.00
#
_symmetry.space_group_name_H-M   'P 1'
#
loop_
_entity.id
_entity.type
_entity.pdbx_description
1 polymer ?
#
loop_
_entity_poly.entity_id
_entity_poly.type
_entity_poly.pdbx_seq_one_letter_code
_entity_poly.pdbx_strand_id
1 'polypeptide(L)'
;MSVSSGIGKFDWITIFIYFALVAIGWANIYSASLTDSAEVFFDFTQIRTKQLVWIGLSFILILFILGVDSKFYERFSGLIYILAIASLVGLFVFGSTISGQRAWYVI
;
A
#
# COMPACT_ATOMS: atom_id res chain seq x y z
N MET A 1 -32.10 20.14 16.32
CA MET A 1 -31.52 18.79 16.18
C MET A 1 -30.42 18.87 15.13
N SER A 2 -29.16 18.85 15.56
CA SER A 2 -28.01 18.79 14.65
C SER A 2 -27.87 17.35 14.17
N VAL A 3 -28.10 17.11 12.88
CA VAL A 3 -27.74 15.84 12.25
C VAL A 3 -26.21 15.81 12.20
N SER A 4 -25.61 15.20 13.21
CA SER A 4 -24.23 14.73 13.15
C SER A 4 -24.16 13.66 12.06
N SER A 5 -23.89 14.06 10.82
CA SER A 5 -23.54 13.11 9.78
C SER A 5 -22.16 12.53 10.14
N GLY A 6 -22.14 11.31 10.68
CA GLY A 6 -20.89 10.56 10.88
C GLY A 6 -20.08 10.37 9.58
N ILE A 7 -20.73 10.60 8.44
CA ILE A 7 -20.20 10.58 7.06
C ILE A 7 -19.44 11.88 6.72
N GLY A 8 -19.70 13.00 7.40
CA GLY A 8 -19.09 14.31 7.11
C GLY A 8 -17.69 14.52 7.69
N LYS A 9 -17.11 13.54 8.40
CA LYS A 9 -15.76 13.63 8.97
C LYS A 9 -14.65 13.17 8.03
N PHE A 10 -14.99 12.40 7.00
CA PHE A 10 -14.02 11.90 6.03
C PHE A 10 -13.95 12.83 4.82
N ASP A 11 -12.74 13.11 4.36
CA ASP A 11 -12.52 13.84 3.12
C ASP A 11 -12.78 12.91 1.93
N TRP A 12 -14.03 12.91 1.46
CA TRP A 12 -14.48 12.13 0.32
C TRP A 12 -13.78 12.49 -0.99
N ILE A 13 -13.28 13.72 -1.14
CA ILE A 13 -12.53 14.15 -2.33
C ILE A 13 -11.19 13.41 -2.36
N THR A 14 -10.47 13.41 -1.23
CA THR A 14 -9.20 12.68 -1.11
C THR A 14 -9.38 11.18 -1.36
N ILE A 15 -10.44 10.58 -0.80
CA ILE A 15 -10.76 9.16 -1.02
C ILE A 15 -11.01 8.90 -2.51
N PHE A 16 -11.84 9.72 -3.17
CA PHE A 16 -12.13 9.55 -4.59
C PHE A 16 -10.86 9.68 -5.47
N ILE A 17 -10.02 10.68 -5.20
CA ILE A 17 -8.74 10.86 -5.90
C ILE A 17 -7.85 9.63 -5.72
N TYR A 18 -7.77 9.07 -4.52
CA TYR A 18 -7.01 7.84 -4.26
C TYR A 18 -7.50 6.69 -5.15
N PHE A 19 -8.80 6.40 -5.17
CA PHE A 19 -9.35 5.33 -6.01
C PHE A 19 -9.12 5.57 -7.51
N ALA A 20 -9.25 6.82 -7.98
CA ALA A 20 -8.99 7.17 -9.36
C ALA A 20 -7.52 6.92 -9.74
N LEU A 21 -6.57 7.32 -8.89
CA LEU A 21 -5.14 7.07 -9.11
C LEU A 21 -4.80 5.57 -9.13
N VAL A 22 -5.39 4.79 -8.22
CA VAL A 22 -5.20 3.32 -8.19
C VAL A 22 -5.74 2.68 -9.48
N ALA A 23 -6.93 3.07 -9.93
CA ALA A 23 -7.53 2.55 -11.16
C ALA A 23 -6.69 2.90 -12.40
N ILE A 24 -6.25 4.16 -12.53
CA ILE A 24 -5.39 4.61 -13.63
C ILE A 24 -4.04 3.88 -13.59
N GLY A 25 -3.42 3.76 -12.41
CA GLY A 25 -2.15 3.05 -12.24
C GLY A 25 -2.26 1.59 -12.63
N TRP A 26 -3.33 0.91 -12.20
CA TRP A 26 -3.58 -0.48 -12.59
C TRP A 26 -3.81 -0.63 -14.09
N ALA A 27 -4.63 0.25 -14.70
CA ALA A 27 -4.86 0.25 -16.14
C ALA A 27 -3.56 0.47 -16.94
N ASN A 28 -2.66 1.32 -16.46
CA ASN A 28 -1.36 1.55 -17.09
C ASN A 28 -0.48 0.29 -17.03
N ILE A 29 -0.39 -0.36 -15.87
CA ILE A 29 0.34 -1.63 -15.73
C ILE A 29 -0.27 -2.71 -16.62
N TYR A 30 -1.61 -2.77 -16.67
CA TYR A 30 -2.32 -3.67 -17.56
C TYR A 30 -1.90 -3.46 -19.01
N SER A 31 -1.97 -2.21 -19.50
CA SER A 31 -1.59 -1.83 -20.86
C SER A 31 -0.11 -2.11 -21.17
N ALA A 32 0.81 -1.81 -20.25
CA ALA A 32 2.25 -1.93 -20.47
C ALA A 32 2.75 -3.38 -20.45
N SER A 33 1.97 -4.31 -19.92
CA SER A 33 2.34 -5.73 -19.80
C SER A 33 1.62 -6.63 -20.79
N LEU A 34 0.77 -6.08 -21.68
CA LEU A 34 0.08 -6.86 -22.71
C LEU A 34 1.12 -7.61 -23.54
N THR A 35 1.02 -8.94 -23.51
CA THR A 35 1.83 -9.85 -24.33
C THR A 35 0.86 -10.66 -25.19
N ASP A 36 1.22 -10.94 -26.44
CA ASP A 36 0.36 -11.63 -27.43
C ASP A 36 0.04 -13.11 -27.08
N SER A 37 0.58 -13.64 -25.99
CA SER A 37 0.26 -14.98 -25.50
C SER A 37 -1.14 -14.99 -24.86
N ALA A 38 -1.92 -16.02 -25.18
CA ALA A 38 -3.20 -16.33 -24.54
C ALA A 38 -2.97 -16.74 -23.07
N GLU A 39 -2.61 -15.78 -22.23
CA GLU A 39 -2.33 -16.04 -20.83
C GLU A 39 -3.57 -15.92 -19.97
N VAL A 40 -3.70 -16.86 -19.03
CA VAL A 40 -4.79 -16.92 -18.06
C VAL A 40 -4.78 -15.64 -17.23
N PHE A 41 -5.93 -14.95 -17.15
CA PHE A 41 -6.08 -13.67 -16.44
C PHE A 41 -5.70 -13.76 -14.94
N PHE A 42 -5.87 -14.92 -14.32
CA PHE A 42 -5.57 -15.18 -12.90
C PHE A 42 -4.26 -15.96 -12.68
N ASP A 43 -3.22 -15.65 -13.46
CA ASP A 43 -1.89 -16.20 -13.19
C ASP A 43 -1.14 -15.30 -12.18
N PHE A 44 -0.81 -15.86 -11.01
CA PHE A 44 -0.04 -15.17 -9.96
C PHE A 44 1.43 -14.93 -10.32
N THR A 45 1.92 -15.51 -11.41
CA THR A 45 3.26 -15.20 -11.94
C THR A 45 3.31 -13.82 -12.58
N GLN A 46 2.19 -13.37 -13.17
CA GLN A 46 2.10 -12.11 -13.90
C GLN A 46 2.15 -10.88 -12.99
N ILE A 47 2.78 -9.82 -13.51
CA ILE A 47 2.90 -8.54 -12.81
C ILE A 47 1.54 -7.90 -12.51
N ARG A 48 0.55 -8.01 -13.43
CA ARG A 48 -0.79 -7.43 -13.28
C ARG A 48 -1.56 -8.05 -12.12
N THR A 49 -1.52 -9.36 -12.01
CA THR A 49 -2.20 -10.14 -10.96
C THR A 49 -1.56 -9.86 -9.61
N LYS A 50 -0.22 -9.79 -9.54
CA LYS A 50 0.49 -9.38 -8.32
C LYS A 50 0.04 -8.00 -7.85
N GLN A 51 -0.11 -7.04 -8.76
CA GLN A 51 -0.59 -5.70 -8.40
C GLN A 51 -2.03 -5.69 -7.88
N LEU A 52 -2.93 -6.51 -8.43
CA LEU A 52 -4.28 -6.70 -7.88
C LEU A 52 -4.25 -7.22 -6.44
N VAL A 53 -3.37 -8.17 -6.13
CA VAL A 53 -3.19 -8.68 -4.76
C VAL A 53 -2.74 -7.57 -3.81
N TRP A 54 -1.77 -6.75 -4.22
CA TRP A 54 -1.30 -5.62 -3.42
C TRP A 54 -2.37 -4.53 -3.23
N ILE A 55 -3.15 -4.23 -4.26
CA ILE A 55 -4.29 -3.30 -4.17
C ILE A 55 -5.34 -3.86 -3.19
N GLY A 56 -5.68 -5.15 -3.29
CA GLY A 56 -6.60 -5.81 -2.36
C GLY A 56 -6.11 -5.75 -0.91
N LEU A 57 -4.84 -6.05 -0.67
CA LEU A 57 -4.21 -5.93 0.65
C LEU A 57 -4.26 -4.48 1.16
N SER A 58 -4.05 -3.49 0.29
CA SER A 58 -4.11 -2.07 0.67
C SER A 58 -5.49 -1.67 1.21
N PHE A 59 -6.58 -2.17 0.63
CA PHE A 59 -7.93 -1.87 1.12
C PHE A 59 -8.17 -2.44 2.51
N ILE A 60 -7.69 -3.66 2.76
CA ILE A 60 -7.75 -4.27 4.09
C ILE A 60 -6.96 -3.41 5.09
N LEU A 61 -5.73 -3.02 4.75
CA LEU A 61 -4.89 -2.17 5.61
C LEU A 61 -5.52 -0.80 5.87
N ILE A 62 -6.13 -0.17 4.87
CA ILE A 62 -6.84 1.11 5.02
C ILE A 62 -7.95 0.99 6.08
N LEU A 63 -8.76 -0.07 6.01
CA LEU A 63 -9.82 -0.31 7.02
C LEU A 63 -9.25 -0.48 8.43
N PHE A 64 -8.16 -1.23 8.58
CA PHE A 64 -7.49 -1.39 9.87
C PHE A 64 -6.91 -0.07 10.38
N ILE A 65 -6.22 0.70 9.54
CA ILE A 65 -5.56 1.95 9.92
C ILE A 65 -6.59 3.00 10.35
N LEU A 66 -7.68 3.15 9.59
CA LEU A 66 -8.79 4.07 9.90
C LEU A 66 -9.59 3.64 11.14
N GLY A 67 -9.64 2.34 11.42
CA GLY A 67 -10.30 1.80 12.62
C GLY A 67 -9.55 2.05 13.92
N VAL A 68 -8.27 2.40 13.86
CA VAL A 68 -7.43 2.71 15.03
C VAL A 68 -7.53 4.20 15.38
N ASP A 69 -7.72 4.51 16.67
CA ASP A 69 -7.79 5.88 17.18
C ASP A 69 -6.45 6.63 16.99
N SER A 70 -6.52 7.92 16.62
CA SER A 70 -5.34 8.77 16.45
C SER A 70 -4.43 8.80 17.68
N LYS A 71 -5.01 8.71 18.89
CA LYS A 71 -4.25 8.71 20.15
C LYS A 71 -3.35 7.49 20.30
N PHE A 72 -3.69 6.37 19.67
CA PHE A 72 -2.82 5.20 19.64
C PHE A 72 -1.52 5.54 18.90
N TYR A 73 -1.63 6.14 17.71
CA TYR A 73 -0.46 6.53 16.93
C TYR A 73 0.40 7.58 17.64
N GLU A 74 -0.22 8.56 18.31
CA GLU A 74 0.50 9.55 19.12
C GLU A 74 1.29 8.89 20.25
N ARG A 75 0.64 7.99 21.02
CA ARG A 75 1.27 7.29 22.16
C ARG A 75 2.41 6.38 21.74
N PHE A 76 2.27 5.66 20.62
CA PHE A 76 3.26 4.71 20.13
C PHE A 76 4.24 5.32 19.11
N SER A 77 4.14 6.61 18.81
CA SER A 77 4.99 7.32 17.84
C SER A 77 6.49 7.10 18.08
N GLY A 78 6.94 7.23 19.34
CA GLY A 78 8.34 6.99 19.72
C GLY A 78 8.79 5.54 19.47
N LEU A 79 7.93 4.56 19.76
CA LEU A 79 8.23 3.15 19.52
C LEU A 79 8.31 2.85 18.01
N ILE A 80 7.34 3.33 17.24
CA ILE A 80 7.32 3.18 15.77
C ILE A 80 8.57 3.81 15.15
N TYR A 81 8.99 4.98 15.65
CA TYR A 81 10.19 5.66 15.18
C TYR A 81 11.47 4.87 15.46
N ILE A 82 11.63 4.34 16.68
CA ILE A 82 12.78 3.50 17.03
C ILE A 82 12.80 2.23 16.17
N LEU A 83 11.64 1.60 15.94
CA LEU A 83 11.53 0.43 15.05
C LEU A 83 11.89 0.78 13.61
N ALA A 84 11.51 1.97 13.11
CA ALA A 84 11.89 2.43 11.79
C ALA A 84 13.41 2.64 11.67
N ILE A 85 14.05 3.26 12.66
CA ILE A 85 15.52 3.39 12.70
C ILE A 85 16.18 2.02 12.78
N ALA A 86 15.69 1.13 13.64
CA ALA A 86 16.23 -0.22 13.75
C ALA A 86 16.12 -0.99 12.44
N SER A 87 15.01 -0.83 11.71
CA SER A 87 14.82 -1.36 10.36
C SER A 87 15.79 -0.72 9.35
N LEU A 88 16.10 0.57 9.43
CA LEU A 88 17.11 1.18 8.57
C LEU A 88 18.52 0.64 8.87
N VAL A 89 18.88 0.48 10.15
CA VAL A 89 20.16 -0.10 10.55
C VAL A 89 20.22 -1.59 10.17
N GLY A 90 19.10 -2.31 10.29
CA GLY A 90 18.99 -3.71 9.90
C GLY A 90 19.31 -3.97 8.42
N LEU A 91 19.12 -2.98 7.54
CA LEU A 91 19.48 -3.11 6.12
C LEU A 91 20.97 -3.37 5.93
N PHE A 92 21.85 -2.88 6.81
CA PHE A 92 23.29 -3.13 6.72
C PHE A 92 23.68 -4.58 7.06
N VAL A 93 22.81 -5.33 7.73
CA VAL A 93 23.07 -6.74 8.05
C VAL A 93 22.28 -7.65 7.12
N PHE A 94 20.97 -7.41 6.98
CA PHE A 94 20.04 -8.31 6.29
C PHE A 94 19.52 -7.78 4.94
N GLY A 95 19.86 -6.54 4.56
CA GLY A 95 19.39 -5.96 3.30
C GLY A 95 20.05 -6.59 2.08
N SER A 96 19.29 -6.71 1.00
CA SER A 96 19.74 -7.16 -0.32
C SER A 96 20.04 -5.98 -1.24
N THR A 97 21.00 -6.13 -2.13
CA THR A 97 21.35 -5.11 -3.13
C THR A 97 20.54 -5.35 -4.40
N ILE A 98 19.61 -4.43 -4.71
CA ILE A 98 18.80 -4.45 -5.94
C ILE A 98 19.09 -3.16 -6.69
N SER A 99 19.41 -3.26 -7.98
CA SER A 99 19.73 -2.09 -8.83
C SER A 99 20.84 -1.20 -8.26
N GLY A 100 21.85 -1.80 -7.62
CA GLY A 100 22.99 -1.08 -7.03
C GLY A 100 22.71 -0.40 -5.68
N GLN A 101 21.51 -0.56 -5.11
CA GLN A 101 21.12 0.04 -3.83
C GLN A 101 20.73 -1.03 -2.82
N ARG A 102 21.22 -0.89 -1.58
CA ARG A 102 20.87 -1.77 -0.45
C ARG A 102 19.72 -1.19 0.35
N ALA A 103 18.51 -1.32 -0.20
CA ALA A 103 17.29 -0.71 0.35
C ALA A 103 16.12 -1.70 0.51
N TRP A 104 16.37 -2.99 0.29
CA TRP A 104 15.30 -4.00 0.24
C TRP A 104 15.57 -5.16 1.19
N TYR A 105 14.53 -5.54 1.94
CA TYR A 105 14.46 -6.83 2.59
C TYR A 105 13.81 -7.81 1.61
N VAL A 106 14.61 -8.76 1.11
CA VAL A 106 14.11 -9.84 0.26
C VAL A 106 13.98 -11.05 1.17
N ILE A 107 12.74 -11.39 1.51
CA ILE A 107 12.35 -12.54 2.33
C ILE A 107 11.53 -13.47 1.45
#